data_AF-A0A7M3MB70-F1
#
_entry.id   AF-A0A7M3MB70-F1
#
_cell.length_a   1.000
_cell.length_b   1.000
_cell.length_c   1.000
_cell.angle_alpha   90.00
_cell.angle_beta   90.00
_cell.angle_gamma   90.00
#
_symmetry.space_group_name_H-M   'P 1'
#
loop_
_entity.id
_entity.type
_entity.pdbx_description
1 polymer ?
#
loop_
_entity_poly.entity_id
_entity_poly.type
_entity_poly.pdbx_seq_one_letter_code
_entity_poly.pdbx_strand_id
1 'polypeptide(L)'
;MKGGEHVRERLIFQHIPKTAGSAARAGLAQLFSPQTVFLCGPDGVLDNLLTLPREKKDAISFLSGHVDYGIHKIFSAPTVYAAFLRHPVERVFSHWWHIFTRPEHRFHDFAQSTTLDGFLDAAIRPRMNNCMTRMLSGINPPYGECPESMLKAALRNTTESYCFLGTQERFDESYAMLASLLGAEGDALKPPPERNLSENRPRVEELPRETRRRIERLNGLDIELYEKLKPRLPMVMTPRVVSRNW
;
A
#
# COMPACT_ATOMS: atom_id res chain seq x y z
N MET A 1 16.18 36.42 -5.09
CA MET A 1 15.28 36.12 -6.23
C MET A 1 14.27 35.10 -5.75
N LYS A 2 12.98 35.35 -6.00
CA LYS A 2 11.86 34.51 -5.58
C LYS A 2 11.91 33.18 -6.33
N GLY A 3 12.40 32.13 -5.67
CA GLY A 3 12.21 30.75 -6.14
C GLY A 3 10.75 30.41 -5.88
N GLY A 4 9.97 30.27 -6.95
CA GLY A 4 8.55 29.96 -6.87
C GLY A 4 8.32 28.71 -6.03
N GLU A 5 7.55 28.85 -4.96
CA GLU A 5 6.86 27.74 -4.33
C GLU A 5 5.88 27.18 -5.36
N HIS A 6 6.35 26.31 -6.25
CA HIS A 6 5.48 25.26 -6.73
C HIS A 6 5.16 24.44 -5.49
N VAL A 7 3.96 24.63 -4.93
CA VAL A 7 3.39 23.67 -3.99
C VAL A 7 3.32 22.36 -4.76
N ARG A 8 4.37 21.54 -4.68
CA ARG A 8 4.31 20.14 -5.09
C ARG A 8 3.15 19.56 -4.29
N GLU A 9 2.20 18.97 -5.01
CA GLU A 9 1.06 18.29 -4.40
C GLU A 9 1.58 17.31 -3.34
N ARG A 10 0.93 17.26 -2.18
CA ARG A 10 1.33 16.35 -1.11
C ARG A 10 1.13 14.93 -1.59
N LEU A 11 2.18 14.12 -1.54
CA LEU A 11 2.12 12.72 -1.92
C LEU A 11 1.77 11.86 -0.71
N ILE A 12 0.73 11.04 -0.85
CA ILE A 12 0.41 9.96 0.05
C ILE A 12 0.82 8.65 -0.63
N PHE A 13 1.97 8.11 -0.23
CA PHE A 13 2.35 6.76 -0.64
C PHE A 13 1.66 5.75 0.26
N GLN A 14 0.49 5.28 -0.20
CA GLN A 14 -0.31 4.30 0.48
C GLN A 14 0.43 2.95 0.45
N HIS A 15 1.09 2.64 1.56
CA HIS A 15 1.86 1.42 1.72
C HIS A 15 0.88 0.28 1.98
N ILE A 16 0.46 -0.43 0.95
CA ILE A 16 -0.32 -1.65 1.10
C ILE A 16 0.61 -2.76 1.62
N PRO A 17 0.22 -3.54 2.65
CA PRO A 17 1.10 -4.59 3.17
C PRO A 17 1.52 -5.58 2.08
N LYS A 18 2.82 -5.88 2.09
CA LYS A 18 3.47 -6.91 1.28
C LYS A 18 3.47 -6.65 -0.23
N THR A 19 3.42 -5.39 -0.63
CA THR A 19 3.59 -4.93 -2.02
C THR A 19 4.93 -4.20 -2.23
N ALA A 20 5.97 -4.62 -1.51
CA ALA A 20 7.31 -3.98 -1.47
C ALA A 20 7.33 -2.51 -1.00
N GLY A 21 6.25 -2.02 -0.39
CA GLY A 21 6.16 -0.62 0.02
C GLY A 21 7.16 -0.18 1.11
N SER A 22 7.80 -1.09 1.85
CA SER A 22 8.85 -0.70 2.81
C SER A 22 10.12 -0.21 2.11
N ALA A 23 10.57 -0.90 1.06
CA ALA A 23 11.73 -0.49 0.26
C ALA A 23 11.41 0.77 -0.54
N ALA A 24 10.26 0.82 -1.21
CA ALA A 24 9.81 2.01 -1.94
C ALA A 24 9.72 3.23 -1.03
N ARG A 25 9.05 3.12 0.12
CA ARG A 25 8.95 4.21 1.11
C ARG A 25 10.32 4.73 1.54
N ALA A 26 11.28 3.84 1.81
CA ALA A 26 12.61 4.23 2.27
C ALA A 26 13.38 5.02 1.20
N GLY A 27 13.25 4.64 -0.07
CA GLY A 27 13.85 5.38 -1.18
C GLY A 27 13.13 6.70 -1.46
N LEU A 28 11.80 6.65 -1.60
CA LEU A 28 10.98 7.82 -1.92
C LEU A 28 11.06 8.91 -0.85
N ALA A 29 11.15 8.54 0.44
CA ALA A 29 11.30 9.51 1.52
C ALA A 29 12.56 10.38 1.39
N GLN A 30 13.63 9.87 0.75
CA GLN A 30 14.87 10.62 0.53
C GLN A 30 14.72 11.71 -0.55
N LEU A 31 13.64 11.69 -1.33
CA LEU A 31 13.32 12.71 -2.33
C LEU A 31 12.65 13.95 -1.74
N PHE A 32 12.36 13.93 -0.44
CA PHE A 32 11.70 15.02 0.28
C PHE A 32 12.58 15.50 1.44
N SER A 33 12.39 16.76 1.85
CA SER A 33 13.04 17.30 3.04
C SER A 33 12.64 16.48 4.27
N PRO A 34 13.58 16.02 5.12
CA PRO A 34 13.27 15.16 6.27
C PRO A 34 12.20 15.72 7.22
N GLN A 35 12.08 17.05 7.31
CA GLN A 35 11.12 17.74 8.19
C GLN A 35 9.69 17.72 7.63
N THR A 36 9.50 17.42 6.34
CA THR A 36 8.18 17.35 5.68
C THR A 36 7.76 15.90 5.41
N VAL A 37 8.55 14.93 5.85
CA VAL A 37 8.27 13.50 5.72
C VAL A 37 7.55 12.98 6.97
N PHE A 38 6.39 12.36 6.78
CA PHE A 38 5.68 11.65 7.84
C PHE A 38 5.52 10.16 7.51
N LEU A 39 6.04 9.33 8.41
CA LEU A 39 6.21 7.91 8.22
C LEU A 39 5.42 7.17 9.32
N CYS A 40 4.18 6.74 9.02
CA CYS A 40 3.39 5.98 10.00
C CYS A 40 4.10 4.69 10.39
N GLY A 41 3.97 4.28 11.65
CA GLY A 41 4.59 3.07 12.19
C GLY A 41 4.01 1.76 11.62
N PRO A 42 4.63 0.60 11.98
CA PRO A 42 4.25 -0.73 11.46
C PRO A 42 2.79 -1.09 11.75
N ASP A 43 2.27 -0.69 12.93
CA ASP A 43 0.89 -0.97 13.34
C ASP A 43 -0.13 0.03 12.78
N GLY A 44 0.30 0.96 11.91
CA GLY A 44 -0.59 1.94 11.31
C GLY A 44 -1.15 2.94 12.31
N VAL A 45 -0.42 3.25 13.40
CA VAL A 45 -0.85 4.20 14.43
C VAL A 45 -1.05 5.59 13.81
N LEU A 46 -2.28 5.80 13.36
CA LEU A 46 -2.80 7.05 12.81
C LEU A 46 -2.93 8.10 13.91
N ASP A 47 -3.00 7.67 15.18
CA ASP A 47 -3.25 8.52 16.34
C ASP A 47 -2.23 9.65 16.45
N ASN A 48 -0.95 9.38 16.20
CA ASN A 48 0.08 10.41 16.20
C ASN A 48 -0.12 11.42 15.07
N LEU A 49 -0.62 10.99 13.90
CA LEU A 49 -0.89 11.89 12.77
C LEU A 49 -2.16 12.72 13.01
N LEU A 50 -3.22 12.09 13.52
CA LEU A 50 -4.51 12.73 13.78
C LEU A 50 -4.43 13.77 14.92
N THR A 51 -3.54 13.56 15.89
CA THR A 51 -3.33 14.48 17.02
C THR A 51 -2.38 15.64 16.71
N LEU A 52 -1.67 15.63 15.57
CA LEU A 52 -0.80 16.75 15.21
C LEU A 52 -1.58 18.07 15.08
N PRO A 53 -0.99 19.21 15.50
CA PRO A 53 -1.48 20.54 15.17
C PRO A 53 -1.62 20.73 13.65
N ARG A 54 -2.53 21.62 13.23
CA ARG A 54 -2.84 21.83 11.81
C ARG A 54 -1.61 22.27 11.02
N GLU A 55 -0.79 23.14 11.60
CA GLU A 55 0.44 23.65 11.01
C GLU A 55 1.42 22.51 10.72
N LYS A 56 1.52 21.54 11.63
CA LYS A 56 2.38 20.36 11.45
C LYS A 56 1.83 19.40 10.39
N LYS A 57 0.50 19.21 10.32
CA LYS A 57 -0.12 18.41 9.25
C LYS A 57 0.09 19.05 7.88
N ASP A 58 -0.10 20.36 7.79
CA ASP A 58 0.02 21.11 6.53
C ASP A 58 1.47 21.25 6.05
N ALA A 59 2.46 21.11 6.94
CA ALA A 59 3.87 21.05 6.58
C ALA A 59 4.31 19.70 5.99
N ILE A 60 3.51 18.63 6.10
CA ILE A 60 3.86 17.32 5.53
C ILE A 60 3.79 17.41 4.01
N SER A 61 4.81 16.98 3.28
CA SER A 61 4.81 16.86 1.81
C SER A 61 4.77 15.41 1.35
N PHE A 62 5.27 14.48 2.17
CA PHE A 62 5.24 13.04 1.92
C PHE A 62 4.69 12.31 3.13
N LEU A 63 3.56 11.63 2.95
CA LEU A 63 2.99 10.71 3.93
C LEU A 63 3.13 9.29 3.43
N SER A 64 3.60 8.37 4.26
CA SER A 64 3.53 6.94 3.95
C SER A 64 3.11 6.13 5.16
N GLY A 65 2.31 5.07 4.92
CA GLY A 65 1.85 4.17 5.97
C GLY A 65 0.78 3.21 5.49
N HIS A 66 0.41 2.26 6.35
CA HIS A 66 -0.75 1.40 6.15
C HIS A 66 -2.06 2.14 6.44
N VAL A 67 -2.33 3.17 5.63
CA VAL A 67 -3.49 4.06 5.77
C VAL A 67 -4.53 3.73 4.71
N ASP A 68 -5.81 3.88 5.03
CA ASP A 68 -6.90 3.69 4.07
C ASP A 68 -7.12 4.96 3.25
N TYR A 69 -7.71 4.80 2.06
CA TYR A 69 -8.09 5.92 1.22
C TYR A 69 -9.08 6.82 1.98
N GLY A 70 -8.88 8.14 1.86
CA GLY A 70 -9.66 9.13 2.61
C GLY A 70 -8.86 9.82 3.72
N ILE A 71 -7.68 9.30 4.08
CA ILE A 71 -6.77 9.97 5.03
C ILE A 71 -6.42 11.40 4.60
N HIS A 72 -6.49 11.71 3.30
CA HIS A 72 -6.25 13.05 2.77
C HIS A 72 -7.13 14.15 3.40
N LYS A 73 -8.31 13.80 3.91
CA LYS A 73 -9.29 14.74 4.49
C LYS A 73 -8.76 15.52 5.71
N ILE A 74 -7.67 15.04 6.32
CA ILE A 74 -7.03 15.69 7.46
C ILE A 74 -6.18 16.90 7.06
N PHE A 75 -5.79 17.01 5.79
CA PHE A 75 -4.92 18.07 5.28
C PHE A 75 -5.71 19.23 4.68
N SER A 76 -5.15 20.45 4.73
CA SER A 76 -5.67 21.60 3.96
C SER A 76 -5.37 21.48 2.48
N ALA A 77 -4.13 21.09 2.18
CA ALA A 77 -3.58 21.22 0.83
C ALA A 77 -3.99 20.04 -0.06
N PRO A 78 -4.12 20.28 -1.38
CA PRO A 78 -4.06 19.27 -2.43
C PRO A 78 -3.21 18.05 -2.10
N THR A 79 -3.81 16.86 -2.23
CA THR A 79 -3.08 15.60 -2.09
C THR A 79 -3.29 14.71 -3.30
N VAL A 80 -2.29 13.89 -3.59
CA VAL A 80 -2.34 12.81 -4.57
C VAL A 80 -1.83 11.53 -3.95
N TYR A 81 -2.30 10.41 -4.46
CA TYR A 81 -1.93 9.09 -3.96
C TYR A 81 -0.95 8.38 -4.90
N ALA A 82 -0.11 7.55 -4.34
CA ALA A 82 0.59 6.50 -5.07
C ALA A 82 0.55 5.21 -4.26
N ALA A 83 0.47 4.07 -4.94
CA ALA A 83 0.52 2.77 -4.29
C ALA A 83 1.17 1.73 -5.19
N PHE A 84 1.73 0.69 -4.56
CA PHE A 84 2.19 -0.50 -5.25
C PHE A 84 1.20 -1.63 -4.96
N LEU A 85 0.85 -2.38 -5.99
CA LEU A 85 0.00 -3.57 -5.94
C LEU A 85 0.85 -4.83 -6.01
N ARG A 86 0.20 -5.98 -5.85
CA ARG A 86 0.82 -7.30 -6.02
C ARG A 86 -0.26 -8.33 -6.33
N HIS A 87 0.08 -9.37 -7.07
CA HIS A 87 -0.83 -10.48 -7.31
C HIS A 87 -1.44 -10.97 -5.98
N PRO A 88 -2.77 -11.08 -5.85
CA PRO A 88 -3.43 -11.24 -4.55
C PRO A 88 -2.99 -12.48 -3.78
N VAL A 89 -2.79 -13.61 -4.47
CA VAL A 89 -2.35 -14.86 -3.84
C VAL A 89 -0.93 -14.72 -3.28
N GLU A 90 -0.03 -14.11 -4.05
CA GLU A 90 1.35 -13.84 -3.65
C GLU A 90 1.41 -12.88 -2.45
N ARG A 91 0.58 -11.84 -2.45
CA ARG A 91 0.47 -10.88 -1.35
C ARG A 91 0.02 -11.56 -0.06
N VAL A 92 -1.04 -12.36 -0.11
CA VAL A 92 -1.59 -13.08 1.05
C VAL A 92 -0.56 -14.06 1.60
N PHE A 93 0.06 -14.86 0.75
CA PHE A 93 1.07 -15.81 1.21
C PHE A 93 2.30 -15.12 1.78
N SER A 94 2.76 -14.03 1.16
CA SER A 94 3.86 -13.21 1.70
C SER A 94 3.50 -12.58 3.05
N HIS A 95 2.23 -12.24 3.28
CA HIS A 95 1.77 -11.70 4.55
C HIS A 95 1.78 -12.77 5.64
N TRP A 96 1.19 -13.94 5.37
CA TRP A 96 1.25 -15.05 6.30
C TRP A 96 2.69 -15.46 6.62
N TRP A 97 3.54 -15.62 5.60
CA TRP A 97 4.95 -16.01 5.82
C TRP A 97 5.71 -14.99 6.66
N HIS A 98 5.45 -13.70 6.45
CA HIS A 98 6.03 -12.65 7.28
C HIS A 98 5.63 -12.79 8.75
N ILE A 99 4.36 -13.09 9.04
CA ILE A 99 3.89 -13.33 10.41
C ILE A 99 4.50 -14.63 10.96
N PHE A 100 4.53 -15.68 10.14
CA PHE A 100 5.04 -17.00 10.49
C PHE A 100 6.53 -16.97 10.88
N THR A 101 7.34 -16.13 10.25
CA THR A 101 8.81 -16.10 10.43
C THR A 101 9.31 -15.02 11.40
N ARG A 102 8.43 -14.21 11.99
CA ARG A 102 8.79 -13.04 12.81
C ARG A 102 8.29 -13.22 14.25
N PRO A 103 9.12 -13.72 15.18
CA PRO A 103 8.73 -13.92 16.58
C PRO A 103 8.17 -12.67 17.27
N GLU A 104 8.62 -11.49 16.86
CA GLU A 104 8.16 -10.19 17.36
C GLU A 104 6.75 -9.82 16.89
N HIS A 105 6.22 -10.48 15.86
CA HIS A 105 4.89 -10.18 15.35
C HIS A 105 3.84 -10.72 16.32
N ARG A 106 2.88 -9.88 16.74
CA ARG A 106 1.79 -10.21 17.70
C ARG A 106 0.92 -11.45 17.39
N PHE A 107 1.13 -12.03 16.22
CA PHE A 107 0.32 -13.08 15.61
C PHE A 107 1.16 -14.31 15.26
N HIS A 108 2.47 -14.28 15.59
CA HIS A 108 3.46 -15.30 15.29
C HIS A 108 3.09 -16.65 15.92
N ASP A 109 2.86 -16.69 17.23
CA ASP A 109 2.58 -17.94 17.95
C ASP A 109 1.39 -18.69 17.35
N PHE A 110 0.33 -17.97 17.00
CA PHE A 110 -0.81 -18.57 16.30
C PHE A 110 -0.48 -19.01 14.87
N ALA A 111 0.37 -18.27 14.15
CA ALA A 111 0.81 -18.70 12.82
C ALA A 111 1.59 -20.01 12.88
N GLN A 112 2.41 -20.18 13.92
CA GLN A 112 3.16 -21.42 14.19
C GLN A 112 2.25 -22.56 14.68
N SER A 113 1.14 -22.25 15.36
CA SER A 113 0.24 -23.27 15.91
C SER A 113 -0.79 -23.82 14.91
N THR A 114 -0.79 -23.39 13.65
CA THR A 114 -1.81 -23.76 12.66
C THR A 114 -1.24 -23.84 11.25
N THR A 115 -1.96 -24.51 10.34
CA THR A 115 -1.70 -24.44 8.89
C THR A 115 -2.11 -23.07 8.34
N LEU A 116 -1.64 -22.72 7.13
CA LEU A 116 -2.11 -21.53 6.42
C LEU A 116 -3.65 -21.53 6.25
N ASP A 117 -4.26 -22.67 5.96
CA ASP A 117 -5.73 -22.76 5.85
C ASP A 117 -6.42 -22.45 7.19
N GLY A 118 -5.95 -23.04 8.29
CA GLY A 118 -6.47 -22.72 9.63
C GLY A 118 -6.20 -21.26 10.05
N PHE A 119 -5.12 -20.66 9.53
CA PHE A 119 -4.86 -19.23 9.72
C PHE A 119 -5.87 -18.35 8.98
N LEU A 120 -6.27 -18.75 7.75
CA LEU A 120 -7.27 -18.05 6.96
C LEU A 120 -8.68 -18.16 7.57
N ASP A 121 -8.96 -19.24 8.31
CA ASP A 121 -10.20 -19.44 9.06
C ASP A 121 -10.33 -18.51 10.28
N ALA A 122 -9.21 -18.03 10.82
CA ALA A 122 -9.24 -17.12 11.96
C ALA A 122 -9.84 -15.77 11.57
N ALA A 123 -11.12 -15.55 11.89
CA ALA A 123 -11.91 -14.37 11.57
C ALA A 123 -11.33 -13.01 12.05
N ILE A 124 -10.21 -13.00 12.78
CA ILE A 124 -9.68 -11.84 13.53
C ILE A 124 -8.33 -11.37 12.97
N ARG A 125 -8.05 -11.49 11.66
CA ARG A 125 -6.75 -11.07 11.11
C ARG A 125 -6.87 -10.01 10.02
N PRO A 126 -6.47 -8.75 10.32
CA PRO A 126 -6.62 -7.66 9.37
C PRO A 126 -5.77 -7.95 8.13
N ARG A 127 -6.34 -7.65 6.96
CA ARG A 127 -5.61 -7.62 5.68
C ARG A 127 -5.23 -9.00 5.11
N MET A 128 -5.97 -10.06 5.45
CA MET A 128 -5.90 -11.38 4.80
C MET A 128 -6.90 -11.58 3.66
N ASN A 129 -7.98 -10.80 3.62
CA ASN A 129 -9.00 -10.82 2.57
C ASN A 129 -9.16 -9.44 1.92
N ASN A 130 -9.18 -9.40 0.58
CA ASN A 130 -9.45 -8.21 -0.22
C ASN A 130 -8.72 -6.93 0.28
N CYS A 131 -7.46 -7.09 0.69
CA CYS A 131 -6.70 -6.05 1.38
C CYS A 131 -6.46 -4.83 0.47
N MET A 132 -6.09 -5.06 -0.79
CA MET A 132 -5.84 -3.95 -1.72
C MET A 132 -7.14 -3.18 -1.94
N THR A 133 -8.24 -3.88 -2.21
CA THR A 133 -9.55 -3.29 -2.46
C THR A 133 -10.07 -2.51 -1.26
N ARG A 134 -9.94 -3.05 -0.03
CA ARG A 134 -10.30 -2.35 1.22
C ARG A 134 -9.52 -1.04 1.37
N MET A 135 -8.19 -1.09 1.26
CA MET A 135 -7.34 0.08 1.46
C MET A 135 -7.56 1.15 0.37
N LEU A 136 -7.70 0.75 -0.90
CA LEU A 136 -7.90 1.66 -2.03
C LEU A 136 -9.30 2.28 -2.05
N SER A 137 -10.32 1.54 -1.58
CA SER A 137 -11.69 2.04 -1.50
C SER A 137 -11.92 2.99 -0.32
N GLY A 138 -11.20 2.78 0.79
CA GLY A 138 -11.47 3.45 2.07
C GLY A 138 -12.72 2.93 2.77
N ILE A 139 -13.30 1.82 2.30
CA ILE A 139 -14.48 1.18 2.86
C ILE A 139 -14.02 -0.06 3.62
N ASN A 140 -14.26 -0.08 4.94
CA ASN A 140 -13.82 -1.17 5.81
C ASN A 140 -15.00 -1.80 6.57
N PRO A 141 -15.84 -2.59 5.87
CA PRO A 141 -16.92 -3.35 6.50
C PRO A 141 -16.34 -4.47 7.38
N PRO A 142 -17.16 -5.12 8.23
CA PRO A 142 -16.73 -6.28 9.00
C PRO A 142 -15.99 -7.34 8.17
N TYR A 143 -15.16 -8.15 8.86
CA TYR A 143 -14.40 -9.22 8.20
C TYR A 143 -15.34 -10.22 7.52
N GLY A 144 -14.98 -10.66 6.31
CA GLY A 144 -15.85 -11.51 5.47
C GLY A 144 -16.86 -10.74 4.61
N GLU A 145 -17.22 -9.50 4.98
CA GLU A 145 -18.09 -8.65 4.16
C GLU A 145 -17.26 -7.88 3.14
N CYS A 146 -17.58 -8.04 1.85
CA CYS A 146 -16.90 -7.37 0.75
C CYS A 146 -17.93 -7.00 -0.32
N PRO A 147 -18.72 -5.93 -0.11
CA PRO A 147 -19.74 -5.54 -1.07
C PRO A 147 -19.09 -5.12 -2.39
N GLU A 148 -19.76 -5.37 -3.51
CA GLU A 148 -19.27 -5.03 -4.86
C GLU A 148 -19.00 -3.51 -5.00
N SER A 149 -19.70 -2.69 -4.23
CA SER A 149 -19.47 -1.23 -4.13
C SER A 149 -18.03 -0.88 -3.72
N MET A 150 -17.34 -1.77 -3.00
CA MET A 150 -15.97 -1.60 -2.58
C MET A 150 -15.00 -1.65 -3.77
N LEU A 151 -15.20 -2.59 -4.69
CA LEU A 151 -14.41 -2.66 -5.93
C LEU A 151 -14.64 -1.42 -6.81
N LYS A 152 -15.90 -1.02 -6.97
CA LYS A 152 -16.27 0.18 -7.73
C LYS A 152 -15.61 1.43 -7.13
N ALA A 153 -15.64 1.57 -5.81
CA ALA A 153 -14.98 2.66 -5.11
C ALA A 153 -13.46 2.62 -5.27
N ALA A 154 -12.82 1.45 -5.11
CA ALA A 154 -11.37 1.30 -5.30
C ALA A 154 -10.94 1.74 -6.72
N LEU A 155 -11.59 1.23 -7.77
CA LEU A 155 -11.29 1.58 -9.17
C LEU A 155 -11.50 3.06 -9.47
N ARG A 156 -12.59 3.66 -8.94
CA ARG A 156 -12.85 5.09 -9.09
C ARG A 156 -11.76 5.90 -8.39
N ASN A 157 -11.49 5.61 -7.12
CA ASN A 157 -10.49 6.32 -6.33
C ASN A 157 -9.10 6.23 -6.99
N THR A 158 -8.70 5.06 -7.49
CA THR A 158 -7.42 4.91 -8.21
C THR A 158 -7.37 5.76 -9.48
N THR A 159 -8.46 5.81 -10.23
CA THR A 159 -8.51 6.60 -11.48
C THR A 159 -8.52 8.10 -11.20
N GLU A 160 -9.17 8.53 -10.13
CA GLU A 160 -9.40 9.95 -9.87
C GLU A 160 -8.34 10.59 -8.99
N SER A 161 -7.67 9.86 -8.10
CA SER A 161 -6.87 10.48 -7.02
C SER A 161 -5.42 10.02 -6.96
N TYR A 162 -5.04 8.99 -7.73
CA TYR A 162 -3.69 8.46 -7.72
C TYR A 162 -2.93 9.06 -8.90
N CYS A 163 -1.68 9.48 -8.66
CA CYS A 163 -0.75 9.85 -9.73
C CYS A 163 0.01 8.63 -10.26
N PHE A 164 0.06 7.54 -9.47
CA PHE A 164 0.84 6.36 -9.84
C PHE A 164 0.30 5.08 -9.22
N LEU A 165 0.32 4.00 -10.00
CA LEU A 165 0.19 2.63 -9.51
C LEU A 165 1.33 1.76 -10.06
N GLY A 166 2.10 1.18 -9.14
CA GLY A 166 3.16 0.21 -9.43
C GLY A 166 2.76 -1.21 -9.09
N THR A 167 3.65 -2.16 -9.34
CA THR A 167 3.47 -3.56 -8.96
C THR A 167 4.76 -4.17 -8.42
N GLN A 168 4.64 -5.05 -7.43
CA GLN A 168 5.81 -5.70 -6.82
C GLN A 168 6.54 -6.62 -7.82
N GLU A 169 5.81 -7.21 -8.76
CA GLU A 169 6.33 -8.10 -9.79
C GLU A 169 7.26 -7.38 -10.78
N ARG A 170 7.14 -6.06 -10.87
CA ARG A 170 7.98 -5.15 -11.67
C ARG A 170 8.52 -4.05 -10.75
N PHE A 171 9.05 -4.44 -9.59
CA PHE A 171 9.38 -3.51 -8.50
C PHE A 171 10.39 -2.43 -8.93
N ASP A 172 11.52 -2.82 -9.52
CA ASP A 172 12.58 -1.89 -9.92
C ASP A 172 12.06 -0.85 -10.93
N GLU A 173 11.30 -1.31 -11.93
CA GLU A 173 10.66 -0.44 -12.91
C GLU A 173 9.60 0.47 -12.26
N SER A 174 8.75 -0.09 -11.40
CA SER A 174 7.71 0.66 -10.70
C SER A 174 8.31 1.75 -9.80
N TYR A 175 9.42 1.44 -9.12
CA TYR A 175 10.15 2.39 -8.30
C TYR A 175 10.78 3.48 -9.16
N ALA A 176 11.51 3.11 -10.22
CA ALA A 176 12.17 4.07 -11.10
C ALA A 176 11.16 5.04 -11.73
N MET A 177 10.00 4.55 -12.18
CA MET A 177 8.94 5.39 -12.74
C MET A 177 8.36 6.36 -11.72
N LEU A 178 8.04 5.91 -10.50
CA LEU A 178 7.53 6.79 -9.45
C LEU A 178 8.59 7.80 -8.98
N ALA A 179 9.84 7.36 -8.81
CA ALA A 179 10.94 8.25 -8.45
C ALA A 179 11.14 9.34 -9.52
N SER A 180 11.14 8.95 -10.80
CA SER A 180 11.22 9.88 -11.93
C SER A 180 10.04 10.86 -11.97
N LEU A 181 8.81 10.37 -11.71
CA LEU A 181 7.61 11.22 -11.59
C LEU A 181 7.75 12.28 -10.49
N LEU A 182 8.54 12.01 -9.44
CA LEU A 182 8.83 12.93 -8.34
C LEU A 182 10.07 13.81 -8.60
N GLY A 183 10.65 13.72 -9.80
CA GLY A 183 11.81 14.49 -10.24
C GLY A 183 13.15 13.92 -9.75
N ALA A 184 13.21 12.64 -9.41
CA ALA A 184 14.48 11.96 -9.15
C ALA A 184 15.25 11.72 -10.45
N GLU A 185 16.58 11.74 -10.37
CA GLU A 185 17.49 11.47 -11.48
C GLU A 185 18.67 10.60 -11.00
N GLY A 186 19.40 10.02 -11.95
CA GLY A 186 20.62 9.25 -11.67
C GLY A 186 20.39 8.07 -10.70
N ASP A 187 21.23 7.96 -9.68
CA ASP A 187 21.18 6.85 -8.72
C ASP A 187 19.92 6.84 -7.85
N ALA A 188 19.23 7.98 -7.70
CA ALA A 188 17.97 8.04 -6.94
C ALA A 188 16.81 7.28 -7.63
N LEU A 189 16.96 6.94 -8.91
CA LEU A 189 16.03 6.07 -9.65
C LEU A 189 16.17 4.59 -9.30
N LYS A 190 17.25 4.19 -8.61
CA LYS A 190 17.45 2.81 -8.16
C LYS A 190 16.82 2.65 -6.77
N PRO A 191 16.03 1.60 -6.54
CA PRO A 191 15.51 1.35 -5.20
C PRO A 191 16.66 1.06 -4.24
N PRO A 192 16.51 1.41 -2.94
CA PRO A 192 17.49 1.00 -1.95
C PRO A 192 17.59 -0.53 -1.92
N PRO A 193 18.78 -1.10 -1.66
CA PRO A 193 18.99 -2.54 -1.66
C PRO A 193 17.99 -3.25 -0.75
N GLU A 194 17.35 -4.29 -1.28
CA GLU A 194 16.25 -4.98 -0.62
C GLU A 194 16.71 -5.62 0.70
N ARG A 195 16.15 -5.14 1.82
CA ARG A 195 16.37 -5.74 3.15
C ARG A 195 15.33 -6.79 3.56
N ASN A 196 14.30 -6.99 2.73
CA ASN A 196 13.09 -7.75 3.09
C ASN A 196 12.72 -8.80 2.04
N LEU A 197 13.71 -9.37 1.35
CA LEU A 197 13.49 -10.68 0.74
C LEU A 197 13.19 -11.62 1.90
N SER A 198 12.01 -12.24 1.86
CA SER A 198 11.72 -13.36 2.74
C SER A 198 12.63 -14.50 2.29
N GLU A 199 13.89 -14.47 2.72
CA GLU A 199 14.84 -15.55 2.52
C GLU A 199 14.13 -16.85 2.90
N ASN A 200 14.21 -17.85 2.01
CA ASN A 200 13.65 -19.18 2.20
C ASN A 200 12.11 -19.28 2.28
N ARG A 201 11.34 -18.30 1.79
CA ARG A 201 9.90 -18.51 1.56
C ARG A 201 9.69 -19.50 0.40
N PRO A 202 8.87 -20.56 0.56
CA PRO A 202 8.44 -21.41 -0.54
C PRO A 202 7.78 -20.59 -1.67
N ARG A 203 7.75 -21.11 -2.88
CA ARG A 203 6.98 -20.50 -3.97
C ARG A 203 5.49 -20.73 -3.77
N VAL A 204 4.65 -19.83 -4.29
CA VAL A 204 3.17 -20.01 -4.23
C VAL A 204 2.75 -21.31 -4.94
N GLU A 205 3.48 -21.71 -5.97
CA GLU A 205 3.26 -22.94 -6.73
C GLU A 205 3.45 -24.21 -5.89
N GLU A 206 4.23 -24.14 -4.81
CA GLU A 206 4.47 -25.24 -3.88
C GLU A 206 3.34 -25.41 -2.86
N LEU A 207 2.45 -24.42 -2.71
CA LEU A 207 1.27 -24.56 -1.86
C LEU A 207 0.31 -25.64 -2.41
N PRO A 208 -0.46 -26.32 -1.54
CA PRO A 208 -1.54 -27.18 -2.00
C PRO A 208 -2.52 -26.39 -2.89
N ARG A 209 -2.98 -27.03 -3.99
CA ARG A 209 -3.91 -26.40 -4.93
C ARG A 209 -5.17 -25.87 -4.24
N GLU A 210 -5.68 -26.59 -3.24
CA GLU A 210 -6.87 -26.17 -2.52
C GLU A 210 -6.62 -24.95 -1.64
N THR A 211 -5.46 -24.86 -0.98
CA THR A 211 -5.04 -23.66 -0.25
C THR A 211 -4.96 -22.44 -1.17
N ARG A 212 -4.37 -22.58 -2.38
CA ARG A 212 -4.37 -21.49 -3.38
C ARG A 212 -5.78 -21.05 -3.76
N ARG A 213 -6.65 -22.00 -4.11
CA ARG A 213 -8.07 -21.73 -4.44
C ARG A 213 -8.81 -21.05 -3.30
N ARG A 214 -8.51 -21.44 -2.06
CA ARG A 214 -9.10 -20.83 -0.87
C ARG A 214 -8.68 -19.36 -0.75
N ILE A 215 -7.39 -19.07 -0.93
CA ILE A 215 -6.88 -17.68 -0.95
C ILE A 215 -7.59 -16.89 -2.04
N GLU A 216 -7.75 -17.45 -3.24
CA GLU A 216 -8.46 -16.82 -4.36
C GLU A 216 -9.91 -16.48 -3.98
N ARG A 217 -10.67 -17.43 -3.43
CA ARG A 217 -12.07 -17.20 -3.00
C ARG A 217 -12.18 -16.08 -1.97
N LEU A 218 -11.28 -16.04 -0.98
CA LEU A 218 -11.27 -15.00 0.05
C LEU A 218 -10.81 -13.63 -0.48
N ASN A 219 -10.14 -13.59 -1.62
CA ASN A 219 -9.56 -12.38 -2.22
C ASN A 219 -10.13 -12.08 -3.60
N GLY A 220 -11.37 -12.49 -3.88
CA GLY A 220 -11.99 -12.36 -5.20
C GLY A 220 -12.04 -10.92 -5.72
N LEU A 221 -12.28 -9.92 -4.86
CA LEU A 221 -12.26 -8.52 -5.28
C LEU A 221 -10.84 -8.01 -5.55
N ASP A 222 -9.85 -8.44 -4.77
CA ASP A 222 -8.46 -8.12 -5.07
C ASP A 222 -8.01 -8.73 -6.40
N ILE A 223 -8.49 -9.95 -6.73
CA ILE A 223 -8.25 -10.59 -8.03
C ILE A 223 -8.87 -9.78 -9.14
N GLU A 224 -10.16 -9.45 -9.02
CA GLU A 224 -10.85 -8.68 -10.04
C GLU A 224 -10.24 -7.28 -10.23
N LEU A 225 -9.89 -6.61 -9.13
CA LEU A 225 -9.17 -5.33 -9.16
C LEU A 225 -7.84 -5.46 -9.88
N TYR A 226 -7.02 -6.43 -9.49
CA TYR A 226 -5.68 -6.63 -10.04
C TYR A 226 -5.75 -6.93 -11.53
N GLU A 227 -6.61 -7.86 -11.96
CA GLU A 227 -6.75 -8.22 -13.38
C GLU A 227 -7.27 -7.05 -14.24
N LYS A 228 -8.15 -6.18 -13.72
CA LYS A 228 -8.58 -4.97 -14.44
C LYS A 228 -7.45 -3.95 -14.63
N LEU A 229 -6.53 -3.84 -13.67
CA LEU A 229 -5.45 -2.84 -13.69
C LEU A 229 -4.16 -3.36 -14.35
N LYS A 230 -3.89 -4.67 -14.24
CA LYS A 230 -2.67 -5.35 -14.70
C LYS A 230 -2.22 -5.00 -16.12
N PRO A 231 -3.10 -4.89 -17.13
CA PRO A 231 -2.66 -4.54 -18.50
C PRO A 231 -1.98 -3.18 -18.61
N ARG A 232 -2.15 -2.31 -17.62
CA ARG A 232 -1.59 -0.95 -17.60
C ARG A 232 -0.49 -0.78 -16.55
N LEU A 233 -0.29 -1.72 -15.64
CA LEU A 233 0.70 -1.57 -14.55
C LEU A 233 2.14 -1.81 -15.05
N PRO A 234 3.14 -1.03 -14.60
CA PRO A 234 3.00 0.20 -13.83
C PRO A 234 2.43 1.36 -14.68
N MET A 235 1.56 2.18 -14.10
CA MET A 235 0.92 3.32 -14.78
C MET A 235 1.12 4.63 -14.04
N VAL A 236 1.34 5.68 -14.83
CA VAL A 236 1.21 7.09 -14.42
C VAL A 236 -0.18 7.56 -14.82
N MET A 237 -0.81 8.34 -13.95
CA MET A 237 -2.15 8.89 -14.17
C MET A 237 -2.14 10.38 -13.84
N THR A 238 -3.06 11.12 -14.44
CA THR A 238 -3.29 12.54 -14.09
C THR A 238 -4.42 12.59 -13.06
N PRO A 239 -4.12 12.72 -11.76
CA PRO A 239 -5.16 12.74 -10.74
C PRO A 239 -5.95 14.04 -10.82
N ARG A 240 -7.24 13.95 -10.50
CA ARG A 240 -7.98 15.09 -9.98
C ARG A 240 -7.47 15.32 -8.57
N VAL A 241 -6.79 16.45 -8.37
CA VAL A 241 -6.34 16.89 -7.05
C VAL A 241 -7.47 16.73 -6.04
N VAL A 242 -7.26 15.89 -5.01
CA VAL A 242 -8.25 15.70 -3.96
C VAL A 242 -8.01 16.74 -2.88
N SER A 243 -8.98 17.64 -2.72
CA SER A 243 -9.07 18.60 -1.62
C SER A 243 -10.20 18.22 -0.65
N ARG A 244 -10.37 18.97 0.44
CA ARG A 244 -11.59 18.86 1.26
C ARG A 244 -12.81 19.22 0.39
N ASN A 245 -13.47 18.22 -0.17
CA ASN A 245 -14.85 18.40 -0.61
C ASN A 245 -15.72 18.50 0.65
N TRP A 246 -16.35 19.65 0.81
CA TRP A 246 -17.33 19.94 1.87
C TRP A 246 -18.59 19.09 1.70
#